data_AF-A0A937XBE2-F1
#
_entry.id   AF-A0A937XBE2-F1
#
_cell.length_a   1.000
_cell.length_b   1.000
_cell.length_c   1.000
_cell.angle_alpha   90.00
_cell.angle_beta   90.00
_cell.angle_gamma   90.00
#
_symmetry.space_group_name_H-M   'P 1'
#
loop_
_entity.id
_entity.type
_entity.pdbx_description
1 polymer ?
#
loop_
_entity_poly.entity_id
_entity_poly.type
_entity_poly.pdbx_seq_one_letter_code
_entity_poly.pdbx_strand_id
1 'polypeptide(L)' 'IVFSLPERDHVELAVYDLSGRRVRTLIDGSRDAGVHSYEWSGQDEAGARVASGVYFYRLTAGGETQTRKLIVSR' A
#
# COMPACT_ATOMS: atom_id res chain seq x y z
N ILE A 1 -3.57 -5.33 4.60
CA ILE A 1 -2.45 -4.47 5.03
C ILE A 1 -2.90 -3.78 6.31
N VAL A 2 -2.23 -4.02 7.44
CA VAL A 2 -2.62 -3.44 8.74
C VAL A 2 -1.46 -2.62 9.28
N PHE A 3 -1.76 -1.42 9.77
CA PHE A 3 -0.80 -0.52 10.41
C PHE A 3 -1.49 0.32 11.49
N SER A 4 -0.70 0.89 12.39
CA SER A 4 -1.18 1.77 13.46
C SER A 4 -0.48 3.12 13.38
N LEU A 5 -1.23 4.18 13.61
CA LEU A 5 -0.70 5.53 13.76
C LEU A 5 -0.78 5.98 15.23
N PRO A 6 0.31 6.49 15.82
CA PRO A 6 0.29 7.01 17.18
C PRO A 6 -0.45 8.34 17.30
N GLU A 7 -0.47 9.12 16.22
CA GLU A 7 -1.13 10.43 16.11
C GLU A 7 -1.68 10.64 14.69
N ARG A 8 -2.37 11.76 14.46
CA ARG A 8 -2.80 12.12 13.10
C ARG A 8 -1.58 12.42 12.25
N ASP A 9 -1.49 11.80 11.08
CA ASP A 9 -0.38 12.01 10.16
C ASP A 9 -0.77 11.83 8.69
N HIS A 10 0.05 12.37 7.78
CA HIS A 10 -0.03 12.09 6.35
C HIS A 10 0.50 10.67 6.06
N VAL A 11 -0.33 9.87 5.39
CA VAL A 11 0.00 8.49 5.02
C VAL A 11 0.07 8.36 3.51
N GLU A 12 1.18 7.83 3.02
CA GLU A 12 1.27 7.29 1.66
C GLU A 12 1.33 5.77 1.73
N LEU A 13 0.33 5.10 1.16
CA LEU A 13 0.32 3.66 0.98
C LEU A 13 0.15 3.34 -0.50
N ALA A 14 1.17 2.74 -1.10
CA ALA A 14 1.15 2.39 -2.51
C ALA A 14 1.73 1.00 -2.77
N VAL A 15 1.29 0.38 -3.86
CA VAL A 15 1.71 -0.93 -4.34
C VAL A 15 2.63 -0.75 -5.54
N TYR A 16 3.68 -1.58 -5.60
CA TYR A 16 4.73 -1.58 -6.61
C TYR A 16 4.96 -2.99 -7.14
N ASP A 17 5.34 -3.10 -8.41
CA ASP A 17 5.83 -4.35 -8.98
C ASP A 17 7.35 -4.55 -8.72
N LEU A 18 7.90 -5.68 -9.15
CA LEU A 18 9.32 -6.03 -8.99
C LEU A 18 10.29 -5.04 -9.65
N SER A 19 9.84 -4.26 -10.64
CA SER A 19 10.66 -3.24 -11.30
C SER A 19 10.68 -1.92 -10.52
N GLY A 20 9.92 -1.81 -9.43
CA GLY A 20 9.74 -0.57 -8.67
C GLY A 20 8.72 0.38 -9.30
N ARG A 21 7.99 -0.04 -10.34
CA ARG A 21 6.90 0.76 -10.92
C ARG A 21 5.71 0.75 -9.97
N ARG A 22 5.16 1.94 -9.70
CA ARG A 22 3.93 2.08 -8.91
C ARG A 22 2.76 1.50 -9.71
N VAL A 23 2.09 0.54 -9.10
CA VAL A 23 0.93 -0.18 -9.65
C VAL A 23 -0.37 0.46 -9.21
N ARG A 24 -0.45 0.87 -7.94
CA ARG A 24 -1.63 1.51 -7.37
C ARG A 24 -1.32 2.30 -6.12
N THR A 25 -1.86 3.51 -6.00
CA THR A 25 -1.98 4.23 -4.73
C THR A 25 -3.25 3.77 -4.00
N LEU A 26 -3.10 3.36 -2.74
CA LEU A 26 -4.21 2.92 -1.87
C LEU A 26 -4.63 4.04 -0.91
N ILE A 27 -3.66 4.79 -0.41
CA ILE A 27 -3.85 5.96 0.46
C ILE A 27 -2.80 7.00 0.06
N ASP A 28 -3.24 8.24 -0.05
CA ASP A 28 -2.40 9.44 -0.14
C ASP A 28 -3.19 10.54 0.56
N GLY A 29 -2.81 10.86 1.79
CA GLY A 29 -3.51 11.86 2.60
C GLY A 29 -3.49 11.60 4.10
N SER A 30 -4.05 12.55 4.86
CA SER A 30 -4.09 12.51 6.31
C SER A 30 -5.02 11.42 6.86
N ARG A 31 -4.55 10.73 7.90
CA ARG A 31 -5.30 9.73 8.67
C ARG A 31 -5.16 10.01 10.15
N ASP A 32 -6.23 9.77 10.90
CA ASP A 32 -6.24 9.93 12.34
C ASP A 32 -5.45 8.82 13.04
N ALA A 33 -5.08 9.08 14.30
CA ALA A 33 -4.49 8.08 15.18
C ALA A 33 -5.36 6.82 15.26
N GLY A 34 -4.73 5.65 15.42
CA GLY A 34 -5.42 4.37 15.57
C GLY A 34 -4.98 3.32 14.55
N VAL A 35 -5.70 2.20 14.54
CA VAL A 35 -5.42 1.05 13.67
C VAL A 35 -6.19 1.16 12.36
N HIS A 36 -5.47 1.03 11.26
CA HIS A 36 -6.00 1.07 9.91
C HIS A 36 -5.80 -0.27 9.22
N SER A 37 -6.82 -0.72 8.48
CA SER A 37 -6.76 -1.92 7.65
C SER A 37 -7.17 -1.59 6.23
N TYR A 38 -6.35 -2.01 5.27
CA TYR A 38 -6.62 -1.84 3.85
C TYR A 38 -6.39 -3.15 3.10
N GLU A 39 -7.33 -3.50 2.22
CA GLU A 39 -7.23 -4.65 1.33
C GLU A 39 -7.02 -4.17 -0.11
N TRP A 40 -5.98 -4.71 -0.75
CA TRP A 40 -5.76 -4.47 -2.17
C TRP A 40 -6.30 -5.65 -2.98
N SER A 41 -7.23 -5.37 -3.89
CA SER A 41 -7.92 -6.38 -4.70
C SER A 41 -7.10 -6.93 -5.88
N GLY A 42 -5.80 -6.61 -5.97
CA GLY A 42 -4.95 -7.01 -7.10
C GLY A 42 -5.27 -6.27 -8.39
N GLN A 43 -5.74 -5.02 -8.29
CA GLN A 43 -6.05 -4.15 -9.43
C GLN A 43 -5.09 -2.96 -9.50
N ASP A 44 -4.70 -2.53 -10.69
CA ASP A 44 -3.89 -1.32 -10.91
C ASP A 44 -4.71 -0.02 -10.77
N GLU A 45 -4.09 1.13 -11.06
CA GLU A 45 -4.74 2.45 -11.04
C GLU A 45 -5.92 2.56 -12.04
N ALA A 46 -5.90 1.82 -13.14
CA ALA A 46 -6.99 1.79 -14.12
C ALA A 46 -8.12 0.81 -13.73
N GLY A 47 -7.99 0.11 -12.60
CA GLY A 47 -8.93 -0.92 -12.17
C GLY A 47 -8.75 -2.27 -12.87
N ALA A 48 -7.74 -2.42 -13.72
CA ALA A 48 -7.45 -3.67 -14.40
C ALA A 48 -6.74 -4.64 -13.44
N ARG A 49 -7.06 -5.93 -13.55
CA ARG A 49 -6.39 -6.97 -12.74
C ARG A 49 -4.94 -7.10 -13.14
N VAL A 50 -4.05 -7.16 -12.14
CA VAL A 50 -2.63 -7.41 -12.37
C VAL A 50 -2.37 -8.91 -12.56
N ALA A 51 -1.20 -9.24 -13.11
CA ALA A 51 -0.77 -10.61 -13.25
C ALA A 51 -0.51 -11.28 -11.89
N SER A 52 -0.54 -12.62 -11.85
CA SER A 52 0.03 -13.35 -10.71
C SER A 52 1.50 -12.98 -10.56
N GLY A 53 1.95 -12.78 -9.33
CA GLY A 53 3.34 -12.45 -9.08
C GLY A 53 3.60 -11.86 -7.71
N VAL A 54 4.86 -11.47 -7.54
CA VAL A 54 5.32 -10.76 -6.35
C VAL A 54 5.16 -9.26 -6.56
N TYR A 55 4.55 -8.62 -5.57
CA TYR A 55 4.40 -7.18 -5.48
C TYR A 55 4.93 -6.72 -4.11
N PHE A 56 5.05 -5.41 -3.94
CA PHE A 56 5.40 -4.81 -2.67
C PHE A 56 4.41 -3.70 -2.36
N TYR A 57 3.96 -3.59 -1.11
CA TYR A 57 3.41 -2.32 -0.66
C TYR A 57 4.48 -1.55 0.10
N ARG A 58 4.45 -0.23 -0.04
CA ARG A 58 5.24 0.73 0.72
C ARG A 58 4.28 1.65 1.48
N LEU A 59 4.45 1.70 2.79
CA LEU A 59 3.75 2.57 3.72
C LEU A 59 4.74 3.61 4.22
N THR A 60 4.44 4.88 4.00
CA THR A 60 5.18 6.02 4.56
C THR A 60 4.27 6.80 5.50
N ALA A 61 4.68 6.91 6.76
CA ALA A 61 3.99 7.63 7.83
C ALA A 61 4.99 7.87 8.97
N GLY A 62 4.87 8.97 9.69
CA GLY A 62 5.69 9.32 10.86
C GLY A 62 7.14 9.60 10.53
N GLY A 63 7.44 9.95 9.27
CA GLY A 63 8.81 10.00 8.74
C GLY A 63 9.45 8.62 8.53
N GLU A 64 8.75 7.53 8.84
CA GLU A 64 9.20 6.16 8.59
C GLU A 64 8.64 5.62 7.27
N THR A 65 9.36 4.66 6.69
CA THR A 65 8.90 3.94 5.51
C THR A 65 9.05 2.44 5.73
N GLN A 66 7.94 1.71 5.62
CA GLN A 66 7.91 0.25 5.70
C GLN A 66 7.52 -0.33 4.35
N THR A 67 8.33 -1.27 3.84
CA THR A 67 8.02 -2.02 2.63
C THR A 67 7.79 -3.48 2.98
N ARG A 68 6.68 -4.08 2.53
CA ARG A 68 6.47 -5.53 2.69
C ARG A 68 5.98 -6.19 1.40
N LYS A 69 6.35 -7.46 1.25
CA LYS A 69 6.01 -8.30 0.11
C LYS A 69 4.52 -8.68 0.13
N LEU A 70 3.92 -8.70 -1.06
CA LEU A 70 2.59 -9.23 -1.37
C LEU A 70 2.72 -10.29 -2.45
N ILE A 71 1.90 -11.33 -2.38
CA ILE A 71 1.82 -12.34 -3.42
C ILE A 71 0.40 -12.29 -3.98
N VAL A 72 0.30 -12.08 -5.29
CA VAL A 72 -0.96 -12.18 -6.02
C VAL A 72 -0.98 -13.55 -6.69
N SER A 73 -1.93 -14.38 -6.30
CA SER A 73 -2.26 -15.64 -6.96
C SER A 73 -3.72 -15.59 -7.40
N ARG A 74 -4.01 -16.16 -8.56
CA ARG A 74 -5.35 -16.37 -9.10
C ARG A 74 -5.62 -17.86 -9.18
#